data_AF-A0A3N8NYQ7-F1
#
_entry.id   AF-A0A3N8NYQ7-F1
#
_cell.length_a   1.000
_cell.length_b   1.000
_cell.length_c   1.000
_cell.angle_alpha   90.00
_cell.angle_beta   90.00
_cell.angle_gamma   90.00
#
_symmetry.space_group_name_H-M   'P 1'
#
loop_
_entity.id
_entity.type
_entity.pdbx_description
1 polymer ?
#
loop_
_entity_poly.entity_id
_entity_poly.type
_entity_poly.pdbx_seq_one_letter_code
_entity_poly.pdbx_strand_id
1 'polypeptide(L)'
;MIISPPFLPKAGLVAPTGANPDPMMDAVDKFEGDHGIYPIAHDRRWHCGMHLQSDTKGEVHAIADGEVVAYRVCQHAVDSGKSHTGFVLLKHTTETGEGRTLIFYSLYMHLLPLVEYRKRGADKERLPEFLRMPTGPVSKGQVTPAVSGEGNKVRRKDVLGWLGQYERMPHLHFEIFMLPEDFDAYFGSTQLGNSTPTPPNGTDWWGHAYFVIPAGSNFRRLPEKVDARNKLHGIEFKPGQEGSNTLPLLVETYFSLGSKYTNVWSVAEDGSRTLLTPQPVEEKDYEYDLYKRATALYSSCPSDGYELLRFGRILSPSQTLAADARAT
;
A
#
# COMPACT_ATOMS: atom_id res chain seq x y z
N MET A 1 -0.92 -5.54 -5.11
CA MET A 1 -0.32 -5.11 -3.84
C MET A 1 1.13 -5.59 -3.80
N ILE A 2 2.07 -4.66 -3.64
CA ILE A 2 3.53 -4.93 -3.66
C ILE A 2 3.97 -5.69 -2.40
N ILE A 3 3.32 -5.39 -1.28
CA ILE A 3 3.58 -6.01 0.02
C ILE A 3 2.37 -6.85 0.49
N SER A 4 2.59 -7.76 1.44
CA SER A 4 1.58 -8.43 2.24
C SER A 4 1.91 -8.20 3.72
N PRO A 5 0.97 -8.35 4.66
CA PRO A 5 1.32 -8.19 6.06
C PRO A 5 2.25 -9.30 6.58
N PRO A 6 3.04 -9.03 7.63
CA PRO A 6 3.92 -10.03 8.24
C PRO A 6 3.14 -11.11 9.01
N PHE A 7 1.91 -10.81 9.44
CA PHE A 7 0.95 -11.79 9.96
C PHE A 7 -0.18 -11.97 8.96
N LEU A 8 -0.63 -13.21 8.75
CA LEU A 8 -1.74 -13.52 7.84
C LEU A 8 -3.02 -13.77 8.64
N PRO A 9 -3.83 -12.73 8.95
CA PRO A 9 -5.04 -12.88 9.74
C PRO A 9 -6.10 -13.71 9.01
N LYS A 10 -6.91 -14.48 9.77
CA LYS A 10 -8.05 -15.23 9.22
C LYS A 10 -9.07 -14.31 8.52
N ALA A 11 -9.25 -13.08 9.03
CA ALA A 11 -10.10 -12.08 8.42
C ALA A 11 -9.61 -11.64 7.02
N GLY A 12 -8.32 -11.83 6.72
CA GLY A 12 -7.76 -11.63 5.37
C GLY A 12 -8.23 -12.66 4.33
N LEU A 13 -9.11 -13.59 4.69
CA LEU A 13 -9.86 -14.45 3.76
C LEU A 13 -11.11 -13.76 3.20
N VAL A 14 -11.51 -12.61 3.74
CA VAL A 14 -12.62 -11.81 3.21
C VAL A 14 -12.16 -11.14 1.91
N ALA A 15 -12.95 -11.27 0.86
CA ALA A 15 -12.65 -10.59 -0.41
C ALA A 15 -12.73 -9.07 -0.24
N PRO A 16 -11.84 -8.29 -0.89
CA PRO A 16 -11.98 -6.84 -0.98
C PRO A 16 -13.36 -6.44 -1.48
N THR A 17 -13.76 -5.23 -1.15
CA THR A 17 -14.95 -4.57 -1.68
C THR A 17 -14.59 -3.16 -2.12
N GLY A 18 -15.50 -2.47 -2.79
CA GLY A 18 -15.31 -1.06 -3.13
C GLY A 18 -15.07 -0.14 -1.94
N ALA A 19 -15.85 -0.35 -0.87
CA ALA A 19 -15.80 0.46 0.36
C ALA A 19 -14.71 -0.01 1.34
N ASN A 20 -14.27 -1.26 1.21
CA ASN A 20 -13.13 -1.81 1.94
C ASN A 20 -12.17 -2.49 0.95
N PRO A 21 -11.23 -1.72 0.36
CA PRO A 21 -10.33 -2.23 -0.67
C PRO A 21 -9.24 -3.16 -0.11
N ASP A 22 -9.00 -3.17 1.19
CA ASP A 22 -7.93 -3.96 1.81
C ASP A 22 -8.30 -4.53 3.20
N PRO A 23 -9.24 -5.48 3.26
CA PRO A 23 -9.67 -6.09 4.52
C PRO A 23 -8.55 -6.87 5.22
N MET A 24 -7.48 -7.21 4.49
CA MET A 24 -6.31 -7.88 5.05
C MET A 24 -5.50 -6.92 5.90
N MET A 25 -5.24 -5.69 5.43
CA MET A 25 -4.52 -4.69 6.23
C MET A 25 -5.39 -4.14 7.37
N ASP A 26 -6.71 -3.93 7.16
CA ASP A 26 -7.63 -3.56 8.25
C ASP A 26 -7.59 -4.54 9.44
N ALA A 27 -7.37 -5.83 9.16
CA ALA A 27 -7.25 -6.85 10.18
C ALA A 27 -5.88 -6.82 10.88
N VAL A 28 -4.84 -6.36 10.18
CA VAL A 28 -3.47 -6.21 10.70
C VAL A 28 -3.35 -4.96 11.55
N ASP A 29 -4.07 -3.88 11.23
CA ASP A 29 -4.13 -2.66 12.04
C ASP A 29 -4.59 -2.96 13.47
N LYS A 30 -5.46 -3.96 13.64
CA LYS A 30 -5.91 -4.42 14.98
C LYS A 30 -4.82 -5.13 15.78
N PHE A 31 -3.71 -5.51 15.14
CA PHE A 31 -2.54 -6.06 15.81
C PHE A 31 -1.56 -4.97 16.26
N GLU A 32 -1.78 -3.70 15.93
CA GLU A 32 -0.91 -2.63 16.41
C GLU A 32 -0.94 -2.57 17.95
N GLY A 33 0.25 -2.67 18.55
CA GLY A 33 0.41 -2.57 20.00
C GLY A 33 0.17 -1.14 20.48
N ASP A 34 -0.32 -1.01 21.71
CA ASP A 34 -0.52 0.27 22.42
C ASP A 34 0.78 1.00 22.81
N HIS A 35 1.95 0.47 22.43
CA HIS A 35 3.28 0.90 22.83
C HIS A 35 4.28 0.63 21.68
N GLY A 36 5.33 1.45 21.58
CA GLY A 36 6.29 1.34 20.48
C GLY A 36 5.62 1.66 19.13
N ILE A 37 4.97 2.83 19.07
CA ILE A 37 4.29 3.33 17.88
C ILE A 37 5.22 4.32 17.17
N TYR A 38 5.30 4.21 15.84
CA TYR A 38 6.06 5.12 15.01
C TYR A 38 5.41 6.52 14.97
N PRO A 39 6.18 7.63 14.92
CA PRO A 39 7.64 7.72 15.07
C PRO A 39 8.08 7.96 16.52
N ILE A 40 7.16 8.29 17.42
CA ILE A 40 7.43 8.67 18.81
C ILE A 40 6.58 7.81 19.73
N ALA A 41 7.23 7.02 20.59
CA ALA A 41 6.56 6.19 21.58
C ALA A 41 5.94 7.03 22.70
N HIS A 42 5.07 6.41 23.52
CA HIS A 42 4.36 7.08 24.61
C HIS A 42 5.27 7.81 25.62
N ASP A 43 6.53 7.37 25.74
CA ASP A 43 7.56 7.93 26.63
C ASP A 43 8.41 9.02 25.96
N ARG A 44 8.01 9.46 24.76
CA ARG A 44 8.67 10.47 23.91
C ARG A 44 10.02 10.04 23.33
N ARG A 45 10.32 8.74 23.30
CA ARG A 45 11.50 8.22 22.60
C ARG A 45 11.18 7.99 21.12
N TRP A 46 12.20 8.17 20.30
CA TRP A 46 12.12 7.80 18.89
C TRP A 46 11.93 6.28 18.75
N HIS A 47 11.01 5.87 17.90
CA HIS A 47 10.71 4.48 17.62
C HIS A 47 10.61 4.29 16.10
N CYS A 48 11.55 3.55 15.51
CA CYS A 48 11.71 3.43 14.05
C CYS A 48 10.69 2.53 13.36
N GLY A 49 9.87 1.81 14.13
CA GLY A 49 8.89 0.86 13.61
C GLY A 49 7.61 0.82 14.42
N MET A 50 6.92 -0.31 14.32
CA MET A 50 5.72 -0.60 15.10
C MET A 50 5.87 -1.96 15.81
N HIS A 51 5.23 -2.08 16.97
CA HIS A 51 5.01 -3.39 17.58
C HIS A 51 3.70 -3.99 17.09
N LEU A 52 3.77 -5.17 16.49
CA LEU A 52 2.61 -5.96 16.08
C LEU A 52 2.40 -7.13 17.04
N GLN A 53 1.23 -7.17 17.67
CA GLN A 53 0.75 -8.17 18.61
C GLN A 53 -0.39 -8.96 17.98
N SER A 54 -0.06 -9.98 17.21
CA SER A 54 -1.09 -10.87 16.68
C SER A 54 -1.69 -11.75 17.79
N ASP A 55 -3.01 -11.84 17.83
CA ASP A 55 -3.75 -12.80 18.68
C ASP A 55 -3.42 -14.26 18.33
N THR A 56 -2.98 -14.49 17.10
CA THR A 56 -2.38 -15.75 16.69
C THR A 56 -0.89 -15.67 17.06
N LYS A 57 -0.43 -16.48 18.02
CA LYS A 57 1.00 -16.66 18.36
C LYS A 57 1.75 -17.31 17.18
N GLY A 58 1.78 -16.60 16.06
CA GLY A 58 1.81 -17.17 14.73
C GLY A 58 3.10 -16.90 13.99
N GLU A 59 3.12 -17.43 12.78
CA GLU A 59 4.20 -17.31 11.82
C GLU A 59 4.36 -15.86 11.38
N VAL A 60 5.61 -15.43 11.35
CA VAL A 60 6.04 -14.16 10.77
C VAL A 60 6.47 -14.44 9.35
N HIS A 61 5.89 -13.72 8.40
CA HIS A 61 6.08 -13.95 6.97
C HIS A 61 6.80 -12.79 6.30
N ALA A 62 7.57 -13.08 5.26
CA ALA A 62 8.13 -12.06 4.39
C ALA A 62 7.01 -11.26 3.70
N ILE A 63 7.04 -9.93 3.82
CA ILE A 63 6.03 -9.05 3.23
C ILE A 63 6.11 -8.97 1.71
N ALA A 64 7.28 -9.25 1.13
CA ALA A 64 7.54 -9.21 -0.30
C ALA A 64 8.72 -10.13 -0.63
N ASP A 65 8.90 -10.44 -1.92
CA ASP A 65 10.12 -11.07 -2.39
C ASP A 65 11.32 -10.20 -2.01
N GLY A 66 12.41 -10.82 -1.56
CA GLY A 66 13.56 -10.06 -1.08
C GLY A 66 14.85 -10.86 -1.00
N GLU A 67 15.95 -10.12 -0.99
CA GLU A 67 17.27 -10.61 -0.64
C GLU A 67 17.48 -10.41 0.86
N VAL A 68 18.07 -11.42 1.52
CA VAL A 68 18.42 -11.32 2.93
C VAL A 68 19.69 -10.48 3.04
N VAL A 69 19.63 -9.37 3.77
CA VAL A 69 20.80 -8.50 4.01
C VAL A 69 21.60 -9.04 5.19
N ALA A 70 20.90 -9.27 6.31
CA ALA A 70 21.46 -9.81 7.53
C ALA A 70 20.38 -10.51 8.34
N TYR A 71 20.77 -11.47 9.16
CA TYR A 71 19.86 -12.15 10.05
C TYR A 71 20.55 -12.66 11.31
N ARG A 72 19.73 -13.00 12.31
CA ARG A 72 20.17 -13.64 13.54
C ARG A 72 19.15 -14.68 13.97
N VAL A 73 19.61 -15.92 14.10
CA VAL A 73 18.83 -17.01 14.69
C VAL A 73 19.42 -17.34 16.05
N CYS A 74 18.60 -17.23 17.09
CA CYS A 74 19.02 -17.46 18.46
C CYS A 74 18.62 -18.86 18.92
N GLN A 75 19.54 -19.58 19.56
CA GLN A 75 19.18 -20.82 20.24
C GLN A 75 18.35 -20.54 21.50
N HIS A 76 18.72 -19.53 22.29
CA HIS A 76 18.08 -19.19 23.56
C HIS A 76 17.69 -17.71 23.62
N ALA A 77 16.71 -17.41 24.47
CA ALA A 77 16.41 -16.05 24.89
C ALA A 77 17.54 -15.44 25.74
N VAL A 78 17.58 -14.11 25.80
CA VAL A 78 18.50 -13.33 26.64
C VAL A 78 17.75 -12.70 27.82
N ASP A 79 18.45 -11.95 28.67
CA ASP A 79 17.87 -11.24 29.83
C ASP A 79 17.08 -12.16 30.76
N SER A 80 17.64 -13.33 31.08
CA SER A 80 16.96 -14.37 31.87
C SER A 80 15.65 -14.87 31.25
N GLY A 81 15.56 -14.88 29.92
CA GLY A 81 14.40 -15.37 29.19
C GLY A 81 13.33 -14.31 28.92
N LYS A 82 13.64 -13.02 29.12
CA LYS A 82 12.68 -11.93 28.93
C LYS A 82 12.65 -11.43 27.49
N SER A 83 13.77 -11.51 26.78
CA SER A 83 13.94 -10.85 25.49
C SER A 83 14.43 -11.82 24.43
N HIS A 84 13.83 -11.74 23.24
CA HIS A 84 14.25 -12.45 22.04
C HIS A 84 14.94 -11.44 21.11
N THR A 85 16.10 -11.83 20.61
CA THR A 85 16.97 -10.96 19.80
C THR A 85 17.17 -11.46 18.39
N GLY A 86 16.45 -12.53 18.00
CA GLY A 86 16.43 -13.03 16.63
C GLY A 86 15.75 -12.02 15.71
N PHE A 87 16.29 -11.88 14.50
CA PHE A 87 15.74 -10.97 13.50
C PHE A 87 16.10 -11.40 12.07
N VAL A 88 15.36 -10.87 11.10
CA VAL A 88 15.68 -10.95 9.68
C VAL A 88 15.58 -9.53 9.10
N LEU A 89 16.56 -9.13 8.30
CA LEU A 89 16.55 -7.89 7.52
C LEU A 89 16.53 -8.25 6.03
N LEU A 90 15.54 -7.75 5.32
CA LEU A 90 15.36 -7.98 3.88
C LEU A 90 15.55 -6.68 3.10
N LYS A 91 16.15 -6.79 1.92
CA LYS A 91 16.14 -5.79 0.86
C LYS A 91 15.17 -6.25 -0.21
N HIS A 92 14.27 -5.35 -0.60
CA HIS A 92 13.29 -5.56 -1.65
C HIS A 92 13.64 -4.70 -2.84
N THR A 93 13.38 -5.22 -4.04
CA THR A 93 13.60 -4.51 -5.29
C THR A 93 12.48 -4.90 -6.22
N THR A 94 11.66 -3.92 -6.63
CA THR A 94 10.56 -4.12 -7.56
C THR A 94 10.57 -3.03 -8.62
N GLU A 95 10.22 -3.39 -9.84
CA GLU A 95 9.97 -2.42 -10.91
C GLU A 95 8.50 -1.97 -10.81
N THR A 96 8.26 -0.67 -10.99
CA THR A 96 6.95 -0.03 -10.85
C THR A 96 6.60 0.72 -12.14
N GLY A 97 6.88 0.17 -13.31
CA GLY A 97 6.69 0.83 -14.59
C GLY A 97 7.81 1.80 -14.97
N GLU A 98 7.94 2.03 -16.28
CA GLU A 98 8.89 2.98 -16.90
C GLU A 98 10.36 2.78 -16.55
N GLY A 99 10.74 1.57 -16.16
CA GLY A 99 12.09 1.28 -15.70
C GLY A 99 12.39 1.90 -14.34
N ARG A 100 11.37 2.39 -13.61
CA ARG A 100 11.55 2.89 -12.25
C ARG A 100 11.61 1.72 -11.29
N THR A 101 12.65 1.74 -10.47
CA THR A 101 12.91 0.69 -9.48
C THR A 101 12.63 1.25 -8.09
N LEU A 102 11.74 0.60 -7.35
CA LEU A 102 11.49 0.84 -5.95
C LEU A 102 12.37 -0.11 -5.11
N ILE A 103 13.25 0.47 -4.29
CA ILE A 103 14.09 -0.25 -3.33
C ILE A 103 13.68 0.13 -1.92
N PHE A 104 13.35 -0.86 -1.11
CA PHE A 104 13.00 -0.67 0.29
C PHE A 104 13.46 -1.86 1.11
N TYR A 105 13.43 -1.74 2.43
CA TYR A 105 13.88 -2.74 3.36
C TYR A 105 12.77 -3.07 4.33
N SER A 106 12.76 -4.30 4.84
CA SER A 106 11.92 -4.68 5.99
C SER A 106 12.72 -5.39 7.06
N LEU A 107 12.50 -5.01 8.31
CA LEU A 107 13.17 -5.57 9.49
C LEU A 107 12.16 -6.23 10.40
N TYR A 108 12.38 -7.50 10.73
CA TYR A 108 11.52 -8.33 11.57
C TYR A 108 12.32 -8.71 12.82
N MET A 109 12.00 -8.17 13.99
CA MET A 109 12.75 -8.43 15.22
C MET A 109 11.95 -9.20 16.27
N HIS A 110 12.65 -9.61 17.33
CA HIS A 110 12.07 -10.36 18.44
C HIS A 110 11.52 -11.73 18.02
N LEU A 111 12.12 -12.36 17.01
CA LEU A 111 11.74 -13.70 16.56
C LEU A 111 12.03 -14.75 17.63
N LEU A 112 11.14 -15.74 17.75
CA LEU A 112 11.23 -16.82 18.72
C LEU A 112 12.58 -17.57 18.64
N PRO A 113 13.23 -17.92 19.77
CA PRO A 113 14.45 -18.73 19.78
C PRO A 113 14.15 -20.21 19.56
N LEU A 114 15.07 -20.93 18.91
CA LEU A 114 14.87 -22.31 18.45
C LEU A 114 14.47 -23.30 19.56
N VAL A 115 15.00 -23.16 20.78
CA VAL A 115 14.64 -24.08 21.90
C VAL A 115 13.18 -24.01 22.30
N GLU A 116 12.49 -22.93 21.97
CA GLU A 116 11.07 -22.74 22.33
C GLU A 116 10.11 -23.25 21.25
N TYR A 117 10.59 -23.61 20.07
CA TYR A 117 9.74 -23.94 18.92
C TYR A 117 8.78 -25.08 19.23
N ARG A 118 9.31 -26.21 19.71
CA ARG A 118 8.50 -27.38 20.07
C ARG A 118 7.42 -27.03 21.09
N LYS A 119 7.75 -26.23 22.11
CA LYS A 119 6.81 -25.82 23.16
C LYS A 119 5.71 -24.91 22.61
N ARG A 120 6.02 -24.11 21.58
CA ARG A 120 5.10 -23.18 20.94
C ARG A 120 4.34 -23.79 19.76
N GLY A 121 4.57 -25.06 19.42
CA GLY A 121 3.98 -25.70 18.24
C GLY A 121 4.53 -25.13 16.92
N ALA A 122 5.70 -24.47 16.96
CA ALA A 122 6.38 -23.99 15.77
C ALA A 122 7.19 -25.11 15.13
N ASP A 123 7.21 -25.13 13.79
CA ASP A 123 7.92 -26.12 13.00
C ASP A 123 9.04 -25.48 12.19
N LYS A 124 10.29 -25.69 12.63
CA LYS A 124 11.46 -25.13 11.97
C LYS A 124 11.60 -25.59 10.51
N GLU A 125 11.00 -26.72 10.11
CA GLU A 125 11.10 -27.21 8.72
C GLU A 125 10.33 -26.32 7.74
N ARG A 126 9.41 -25.47 8.23
CA ARG A 126 8.75 -24.45 7.42
C ARG A 126 9.62 -23.22 7.14
N LEU A 127 10.73 -23.05 7.85
CA LEU A 127 11.69 -21.99 7.59
C LEU A 127 12.54 -22.32 6.36
N PRO A 128 13.04 -21.31 5.63
CA PRO A 128 14.21 -21.46 4.77
C PRO A 128 15.39 -22.12 5.51
N GLU A 129 16.17 -22.94 4.81
CA GLU A 129 17.25 -23.75 5.41
C GLU A 129 18.24 -22.93 6.24
N PHE A 130 18.63 -21.75 5.74
CA PHE A 130 19.58 -20.85 6.42
C PHE A 130 19.05 -20.28 7.76
N LEU A 131 17.74 -20.37 8.02
CA LEU A 131 17.13 -19.94 9.29
C LEU A 131 16.91 -21.09 10.29
N ARG A 132 17.22 -22.33 9.93
CA ARG A 132 16.92 -23.51 10.78
C ARG A 132 17.93 -23.76 11.89
N MET A 133 19.08 -23.10 11.83
CA MET A 133 20.21 -23.29 12.75
C MET A 133 20.64 -21.95 13.36
N PRO A 134 21.17 -21.95 14.60
CA PRO A 134 21.61 -20.72 15.25
C PRO A 134 22.82 -20.11 14.53
N THR A 135 22.87 -18.78 14.43
CA THR A 135 23.94 -18.05 13.71
C THR A 135 25.24 -17.88 14.50
N GLY A 136 25.30 -18.43 15.72
CA GLY A 136 26.44 -18.26 16.61
C GLY A 136 26.37 -19.17 17.83
N PRO A 137 27.12 -18.87 18.91
CA PRO A 137 27.18 -19.70 20.10
C PRO A 137 25.80 -20.03 20.68
N VAL A 138 25.66 -21.26 21.17
CA VAL A 138 24.40 -21.78 21.72
C VAL A 138 24.29 -21.65 23.24
N SER A 139 25.14 -20.84 23.86
CA SER A 139 25.13 -20.64 25.31
C SER A 139 23.97 -19.75 25.74
N LYS A 140 23.26 -20.14 26.80
CA LYS A 140 22.12 -19.40 27.33
C LYS A 140 22.51 -17.98 27.77
N GLY A 141 21.71 -16.98 27.39
CA GLY A 141 21.92 -15.59 27.78
C GLY A 141 22.91 -14.81 26.89
N GLN A 142 23.55 -15.44 25.91
CA GLN A 142 24.43 -14.73 24.98
C GLN A 142 23.65 -14.14 23.80
N VAL A 143 24.06 -12.95 23.37
CA VAL A 143 23.62 -12.35 22.10
C VAL A 143 24.54 -12.87 20.99
N THR A 144 24.00 -13.65 20.06
CA THR A 144 24.76 -14.11 18.90
C THR A 144 25.04 -12.94 17.96
N PRO A 145 26.21 -12.88 17.28
CA PRO A 145 26.40 -11.93 16.19
C PRO A 145 25.36 -12.14 15.08
N ALA A 146 25.00 -11.06 14.39
CA ALA A 146 24.28 -11.17 13.14
C ALA A 146 25.24 -11.67 12.06
N VAL A 147 24.73 -12.44 11.10
CA VAL A 147 25.49 -12.89 9.93
C VAL A 147 24.93 -12.23 8.68
N SER A 148 25.77 -12.12 7.64
CA SER A 148 25.31 -11.69 6.31
C SER A 148 24.27 -12.67 5.78
N GLY A 149 23.33 -12.19 4.97
CA GLY A 149 22.41 -13.06 4.25
C GLY A 149 23.07 -13.87 3.13
N GLU A 150 24.33 -13.60 2.75
CA GLU A 150 25.10 -14.40 1.78
C GLU A 150 24.37 -14.63 0.43
N GLY A 151 23.58 -13.65 -0.02
CA GLY A 151 22.79 -13.75 -1.26
C GLY A 151 21.56 -14.66 -1.16
N ASN A 152 21.21 -15.16 0.04
CA ASN A 152 19.97 -15.88 0.27
C ASN A 152 18.76 -15.01 -0.11
N LYS A 153 17.72 -15.66 -0.62
CA LYS A 153 16.48 -15.00 -1.04
C LYS A 153 15.29 -15.66 -0.38
N VAL A 154 14.26 -14.85 -0.19
CA VAL A 154 12.95 -15.30 0.29
C VAL A 154 11.89 -14.81 -0.68
N ARG A 155 10.80 -15.57 -0.78
CA ARG A 155 9.59 -15.18 -1.49
C ARG A 155 8.61 -14.53 -0.54
N ARG A 156 7.76 -13.68 -1.10
CA ARG A 156 6.59 -13.14 -0.39
C ARG A 156 5.80 -14.30 0.20
N LYS A 157 5.48 -14.20 1.50
CA LYS A 157 4.83 -15.22 2.33
C LYS A 157 5.70 -16.43 2.71
N ASP A 158 7.00 -16.42 2.49
CA ASP A 158 7.87 -17.39 3.16
C ASP A 158 7.85 -17.13 4.67
N VAL A 159 7.88 -18.20 5.47
CA VAL A 159 7.94 -18.10 6.93
C VAL A 159 9.37 -17.72 7.33
N LEU A 160 9.53 -16.58 8.00
CA LEU A 160 10.80 -16.07 8.50
C LEU A 160 11.05 -16.42 9.97
N GLY A 161 10.01 -16.81 10.69
CA GLY A 161 10.07 -17.09 12.12
C GLY A 161 8.69 -17.18 12.75
N TRP A 162 8.69 -17.17 14.08
CA TRP A 162 7.48 -17.08 14.89
C TRP A 162 7.56 -15.86 15.79
N LEU A 163 6.39 -15.32 16.12
CA LEU A 163 6.23 -14.26 17.11
C LEU A 163 6.97 -14.64 18.40
N GLY A 164 7.94 -13.81 18.79
CA GLY A 164 8.63 -13.94 20.06
C GLY A 164 8.19 -12.83 21.03
N GLN A 165 9.16 -12.23 21.71
CA GLN A 165 8.88 -11.23 22.74
C GLN A 165 10.10 -10.35 23.03
N TYR A 166 9.87 -9.16 23.57
CA TYR A 166 10.90 -8.30 24.15
C TYR A 166 10.42 -7.82 25.53
N GLU A 167 11.29 -7.86 26.53
CA GLU A 167 10.93 -7.52 27.91
C GLU A 167 9.62 -8.17 28.42
N ARG A 168 9.38 -9.43 28.03
CA ARG A 168 8.17 -10.23 28.30
C ARG A 168 6.90 -9.80 27.56
N MET A 169 6.96 -8.80 26.69
CA MET A 169 5.85 -8.39 25.83
C MET A 169 5.86 -9.21 24.54
N PRO A 170 4.83 -10.02 24.24
CA PRO A 170 4.77 -10.83 23.04
C PRO A 170 4.40 -9.99 21.82
N HIS A 171 5.40 -9.41 21.15
CA HIS A 171 5.22 -8.63 19.93
C HIS A 171 6.31 -8.95 18.89
N LEU A 172 6.05 -8.55 17.64
CA LEU A 172 7.01 -8.39 16.57
C LEU A 172 7.34 -6.91 16.49
N HIS A 173 8.61 -6.52 16.58
CA HIS A 173 9.01 -5.19 16.16
C HIS A 173 9.28 -5.22 14.66
N PHE A 174 8.56 -4.37 13.92
CA PHE A 174 8.53 -4.39 12.47
C PHE A 174 8.80 -3.00 11.90
N GLU A 175 9.73 -2.93 10.95
CA GLU A 175 10.05 -1.69 10.23
C GLU A 175 9.95 -1.92 8.71
N ILE A 176 9.49 -0.89 8.00
CA ILE A 176 9.67 -0.74 6.55
C ILE A 176 10.33 0.61 6.33
N PHE A 177 11.46 0.62 5.64
CA PHE A 177 12.23 1.84 5.44
C PHE A 177 12.99 1.82 4.11
N MET A 178 13.53 2.97 3.74
CA MET A 178 14.38 3.13 2.57
C MET A 178 15.68 3.78 3.01
N LEU A 179 16.77 3.54 2.28
CA LEU A 179 17.95 4.38 2.41
C LEU A 179 17.65 5.76 1.80
N PRO A 180 18.32 6.83 2.25
CA PRO A 180 18.09 8.17 1.71
C PRO A 180 18.21 8.24 0.18
N GLU A 181 19.25 7.59 -0.38
CA GLU A 181 19.44 7.53 -1.84
C GLU A 181 18.31 6.82 -2.58
N ASP A 182 17.80 5.70 -2.03
CA ASP A 182 16.70 4.94 -2.61
C ASP A 182 15.38 5.75 -2.51
N PHE A 183 15.17 6.43 -1.40
CA PHE A 183 14.02 7.31 -1.19
C PHE A 183 14.04 8.47 -2.17
N ASP A 184 15.15 9.20 -2.27
CA ASP A 184 15.27 10.35 -3.17
C ASP A 184 15.19 9.93 -4.64
N ALA A 185 15.76 8.78 -5.01
CA ALA A 185 15.67 8.25 -6.36
C ALA A 185 14.22 7.96 -6.79
N TYR A 186 13.38 7.47 -5.86
CA TYR A 186 12.00 7.12 -6.18
C TYR A 186 11.00 8.26 -5.93
N PHE A 187 11.09 8.90 -4.77
CA PHE A 187 10.15 9.90 -4.26
C PHE A 187 10.67 11.34 -4.33
N GLY A 188 11.92 11.60 -4.71
CA GLY A 188 12.51 12.94 -4.69
C GLY A 188 11.82 13.96 -5.61
N SER A 189 11.04 13.50 -6.60
CA SER A 189 10.20 14.35 -7.45
C SER A 189 8.83 14.66 -6.84
N THR A 190 8.50 14.09 -5.68
CA THR A 190 7.22 14.32 -4.99
C THR A 190 7.17 15.74 -4.46
N GLN A 191 6.12 16.47 -4.81
CA GLN A 191 5.92 17.87 -4.41
C GLN A 191 5.21 17.96 -3.05
N LEU A 192 5.79 17.33 -2.01
CA LEU A 192 5.23 17.34 -0.65
C LEU A 192 5.12 18.77 -0.12
N GLY A 193 3.96 19.10 0.47
CA GLY A 193 3.69 20.44 1.02
C GLY A 193 3.40 21.53 -0.02
N ASN A 194 3.44 21.21 -1.33
CA ASN A 194 3.05 22.16 -2.37
C ASN A 194 1.51 22.19 -2.50
N SER A 195 0.89 23.33 -2.20
CA SER A 195 -0.56 23.53 -2.34
C SER A 195 -1.03 23.67 -3.79
N THR A 196 -0.10 23.89 -4.72
CA THR A 196 -0.33 23.99 -6.16
C THR A 196 0.68 23.10 -6.90
N PRO A 197 0.58 21.76 -6.77
CA PRO A 197 1.52 20.85 -7.40
C PRO A 197 1.44 20.96 -8.92
N THR A 198 2.60 21.03 -9.59
CA THR A 198 2.66 20.96 -11.05
C THR A 198 2.42 19.52 -11.48
N PRO A 199 1.43 19.22 -12.34
CA PRO A 199 1.23 17.86 -12.83
C PRO A 199 2.49 17.32 -13.53
N PRO A 200 2.96 16.10 -13.23
CA PRO A 200 4.16 15.55 -13.85
C PRO A 200 3.91 15.25 -15.34
N ASN A 201 4.83 15.57 -16.24
CA ASN A 201 4.70 15.24 -17.67
C ASN A 201 5.07 13.78 -18.00
N GLY A 202 5.44 12.99 -16.99
CA GLY A 202 5.75 11.57 -17.14
C GLY A 202 4.50 10.75 -17.46
N THR A 203 4.72 9.59 -18.05
CA THR A 203 3.65 8.65 -18.40
C THR A 203 3.31 7.73 -17.23
N ASP A 204 4.08 7.84 -16.14
CA ASP A 204 4.00 6.93 -15.02
C ASP A 204 2.82 7.26 -14.11
N TRP A 205 1.97 6.26 -13.89
CA TRP A 205 0.72 6.42 -13.17
C TRP A 205 0.41 5.20 -12.31
N TRP A 206 0.30 5.39 -10.99
CA TRP A 206 -0.05 4.34 -10.03
C TRP A 206 -1.06 4.82 -9.00
N GLY A 207 -1.86 3.87 -8.54
CA GLY A 207 -2.81 4.10 -7.46
C GLY A 207 -4.02 4.91 -7.90
N HIS A 208 -4.48 5.76 -7.00
CA HIS A 208 -5.70 6.54 -7.17
C HIS A 208 -5.43 7.83 -7.96
N ALA A 209 -6.41 8.28 -8.73
CA ALA A 209 -6.39 9.58 -9.37
C ALA A 209 -6.89 10.64 -8.38
N TYR A 210 -6.25 11.80 -8.37
CA TYR A 210 -6.72 12.95 -7.62
C TYR A 210 -6.89 14.15 -8.53
N PHE A 211 -8.07 14.74 -8.52
CA PHE A 211 -8.42 15.95 -9.26
C PHE A 211 -8.76 17.06 -8.29
N VAL A 212 -8.33 18.28 -8.63
CA VAL A 212 -8.73 19.48 -7.90
C VAL A 212 -9.72 20.26 -8.76
N ILE A 213 -10.95 20.42 -8.26
CA ILE A 213 -11.97 21.24 -8.89
C ILE A 213 -11.96 22.60 -8.17
N PRO A 214 -11.62 23.70 -8.87
CA PRO A 214 -11.61 25.04 -8.26
C PRO A 214 -12.97 25.45 -7.70
N ALA A 215 -12.97 26.31 -6.69
CA ALA A 215 -14.18 27.01 -6.24
C ALA A 215 -14.86 27.75 -7.39
N GLY A 216 -16.18 27.80 -7.38
CA GLY A 216 -17.01 28.45 -8.40
C GLY A 216 -17.16 27.65 -9.70
N SER A 217 -16.73 26.39 -9.74
CA SER A 217 -16.93 25.54 -10.91
C SER A 217 -18.40 25.15 -11.04
N ASN A 218 -18.91 25.12 -12.28
CA ASN A 218 -20.28 24.70 -12.56
C ASN A 218 -20.33 23.23 -12.94
N PHE A 219 -21.26 22.50 -12.34
CA PHE A 219 -21.56 21.09 -12.63
C PHE A 219 -22.81 21.00 -13.48
N ARG A 220 -22.78 20.13 -14.48
CA ARG A 220 -23.93 19.87 -15.33
C ARG A 220 -24.64 18.61 -14.86
N ARG A 221 -25.95 18.60 -15.04
CA ARG A 221 -26.78 17.42 -14.80
C ARG A 221 -26.40 16.23 -15.70
N LEU A 222 -26.05 16.50 -16.96
CA LEU A 222 -25.66 15.52 -17.97
C LEU A 222 -24.59 16.12 -18.90
N PRO A 223 -23.80 15.29 -19.60
CA PRO A 223 -22.93 15.74 -20.69
C PRO A 223 -23.70 16.51 -21.76
N GLU A 224 -22.99 17.31 -22.56
CA GLU A 224 -23.61 17.98 -23.71
C GLU A 224 -24.03 16.95 -24.76
N LYS A 225 -25.07 17.27 -25.54
CA LYS A 225 -25.53 16.45 -26.70
C LYS A 225 -26.03 15.04 -26.34
N VAL A 226 -26.34 14.77 -25.07
CA VAL A 226 -27.11 13.58 -24.69
C VAL A 226 -28.48 13.56 -25.36
N ASP A 227 -28.94 12.38 -25.75
CA ASP A 227 -30.27 12.18 -26.30
C ASP A 227 -31.36 12.20 -25.21
N ALA A 228 -32.63 12.11 -25.62
CA ALA A 228 -33.78 12.09 -24.72
C ALA A 228 -33.81 10.88 -23.76
N ARG A 229 -32.93 9.89 -23.95
CA ARG A 229 -32.76 8.71 -23.09
C ARG A 229 -31.50 8.84 -22.22
N ASN A 230 -30.92 10.03 -22.12
CA ASN A 230 -29.69 10.35 -21.39
C ASN A 230 -28.47 9.57 -21.92
N LYS A 231 -28.42 9.31 -23.23
CA LYS A 231 -27.29 8.60 -23.86
C LYS A 231 -26.49 9.54 -24.75
N LEU A 232 -25.17 9.44 -24.66
CA LEU A 232 -24.22 10.06 -25.58
C LEU A 232 -23.52 8.95 -26.35
N HIS A 233 -23.66 8.94 -27.68
CA HIS A 233 -23.14 7.89 -28.56
C HIS A 233 -23.50 6.46 -28.09
N GLY A 234 -24.69 6.28 -27.51
CA GLY A 234 -25.17 4.99 -26.99
C GLY A 234 -24.70 4.64 -25.57
N ILE A 235 -23.80 5.43 -24.97
CA ILE A 235 -23.39 5.31 -23.57
C ILE A 235 -24.37 6.07 -22.70
N GLU A 236 -24.97 5.38 -21.73
CA GLU A 236 -25.94 5.96 -20.80
C GLU A 236 -25.23 6.67 -19.64
N PHE A 237 -25.70 7.87 -19.32
CA PHE A 237 -25.25 8.66 -18.18
C PHE A 237 -26.40 8.81 -17.18
N LYS A 238 -26.12 8.46 -15.92
CA LYS A 238 -27.07 8.72 -14.82
C LYS A 238 -27.15 10.25 -14.62
N PRO A 239 -28.35 10.86 -14.68
CA PRO A 239 -28.47 12.29 -14.43
C PRO A 239 -27.97 12.64 -13.01
N GLY A 240 -27.03 13.57 -12.94
CA GLY A 240 -26.54 14.14 -11.69
C GLY A 240 -27.37 15.32 -11.23
N GLN A 241 -26.79 16.11 -10.33
CA GLN A 241 -27.34 17.39 -9.89
C GLN A 241 -26.55 18.52 -10.55
N GLU A 242 -27.25 19.42 -11.22
CA GLU A 242 -26.68 20.68 -11.69
C GLU A 242 -26.45 21.62 -10.51
N GLY A 243 -25.37 22.39 -10.55
CA GLY A 243 -25.04 23.32 -9.47
C GLY A 243 -23.62 23.84 -9.58
N SER A 244 -23.10 24.35 -8.46
CA SER A 244 -21.71 24.80 -8.37
C SER A 244 -21.15 24.55 -6.97
N ASN A 245 -19.83 24.58 -6.85
CA ASN A 245 -19.14 24.49 -5.56
C ASN A 245 -18.68 25.86 -5.07
N THR A 246 -18.86 26.16 -3.79
CA THR A 246 -18.34 27.40 -3.18
C THR A 246 -16.90 27.24 -2.71
N LEU A 247 -16.51 26.05 -2.27
CA LEU A 247 -15.15 25.68 -1.86
C LEU A 247 -14.50 24.78 -2.92
N PRO A 248 -13.15 24.77 -3.05
CA PRO A 248 -12.46 23.79 -3.88
C PRO A 248 -12.83 22.36 -3.47
N LEU A 249 -12.92 21.46 -4.46
CA LEU A 249 -13.13 20.04 -4.22
C LEU A 249 -11.86 19.26 -4.56
N LEU A 250 -11.49 18.34 -3.67
CA LEU A 250 -10.56 17.27 -3.98
C LEU A 250 -11.39 16.03 -4.34
N VAL A 251 -11.21 15.53 -5.55
CA VAL A 251 -11.91 14.35 -6.06
C VAL A 251 -10.90 13.23 -6.22
N GLU A 252 -11.11 12.13 -5.50
CA GLU A 252 -10.36 10.91 -5.70
C GLU A 252 -11.16 9.96 -6.57
N THR A 253 -10.51 9.33 -7.56
CA THR A 253 -11.08 8.19 -8.25
C THR A 253 -10.14 7.00 -8.18
N TYR A 254 -10.71 5.80 -8.02
CA TYR A 254 -9.95 4.56 -7.97
C TYR A 254 -10.74 3.40 -8.54
N PHE A 255 -10.04 2.34 -8.90
CA PHE A 255 -10.64 1.13 -9.45
C PHE A 255 -10.47 -0.02 -8.46
N SER A 256 -11.55 -0.76 -8.23
CA SER A 256 -11.51 -1.98 -7.43
C SER A 256 -12.53 -2.97 -7.98
N LEU A 257 -12.10 -4.21 -8.19
CA LEU A 257 -12.94 -5.31 -8.67
C LEU A 257 -13.79 -4.96 -9.90
N GLY A 258 -13.20 -4.25 -10.87
CA GLY A 258 -13.86 -3.89 -12.13
C GLY A 258 -14.76 -2.66 -12.07
N SER A 259 -14.95 -2.08 -10.89
CA SER A 259 -15.77 -0.87 -10.69
C SER A 259 -14.89 0.34 -10.46
N LYS A 260 -15.40 1.53 -10.80
CA LYS A 260 -14.77 2.81 -10.45
C LYS A 260 -15.48 3.37 -9.21
N TYR A 261 -14.71 3.89 -8.28
CA TYR A 261 -15.21 4.54 -7.08
C TYR A 261 -14.75 6.00 -7.07
N THR A 262 -15.60 6.88 -6.54
CA THR A 262 -15.29 8.30 -6.41
C THR A 262 -15.52 8.75 -4.97
N ASN A 263 -14.51 9.39 -4.39
CA ASN A 263 -14.63 10.13 -3.14
C ASN A 263 -14.46 11.62 -3.39
N VAL A 264 -15.19 12.45 -2.65
CA VAL A 264 -15.10 13.91 -2.78
C VAL A 264 -14.97 14.55 -1.40
N TRP A 265 -14.00 15.45 -1.27
CA TRP A 265 -13.85 16.32 -0.11
C TRP A 265 -13.97 17.78 -0.54
N SER A 266 -14.63 18.60 0.28
CA SER A 266 -14.44 20.06 0.21
C SER A 266 -13.20 20.46 1.00
N VAL A 267 -12.45 21.44 0.50
CA VAL A 267 -11.26 21.99 1.16
C VAL A 267 -11.55 23.42 1.62
N ALA A 268 -11.49 23.69 2.91
CA ALA A 268 -11.65 25.03 3.46
C ALA A 268 -10.35 25.85 3.34
N GLU A 269 -10.43 27.16 3.61
CA GLU A 269 -9.28 28.08 3.51
C GLU A 269 -8.13 27.71 4.47
N ASP A 270 -8.45 27.13 5.63
CA ASP A 270 -7.46 26.64 6.60
C ASP A 270 -6.85 25.28 6.22
N GLY A 271 -7.23 24.73 5.05
CA GLY A 271 -6.79 23.43 4.55
C GLY A 271 -7.55 22.24 5.14
N SER A 272 -8.50 22.46 6.05
CA SER A 272 -9.33 21.40 6.59
C SER A 272 -10.20 20.77 5.50
N ARG A 273 -10.39 19.45 5.58
CA ARG A 273 -11.10 18.65 4.57
C ARG A 273 -12.36 18.06 5.17
N THR A 274 -13.49 18.24 4.49
CA THR A 274 -14.77 17.60 4.86
C THR A 274 -15.16 16.60 3.78
N LEU A 275 -15.29 15.32 4.16
CA LEU A 275 -15.73 14.27 3.25
C LEU A 275 -17.22 14.47 2.90
N LEU A 276 -17.52 14.67 1.61
CA LEU A 276 -18.86 14.87 1.08
C LEU A 276 -19.52 13.55 0.63
N THR A 277 -18.73 12.50 0.46
CA THR A 277 -19.17 11.15 0.11
C THR A 277 -18.85 10.19 1.27
N PRO A 278 -19.69 10.10 2.32
CA PRO A 278 -19.45 9.23 3.46
C PRO A 278 -19.26 7.76 3.09
N GLN A 279 -19.78 7.36 1.92
CA GLN A 279 -19.47 6.12 1.24
C GLN A 279 -18.98 6.47 -0.18
N PRO A 280 -17.96 5.76 -0.71
CA PRO A 280 -17.49 5.97 -2.06
C PRO A 280 -18.62 5.76 -3.08
N VAL A 281 -18.74 6.67 -4.06
CA VAL A 281 -19.75 6.57 -5.11
C VAL A 281 -19.28 5.54 -6.14
N GLU A 282 -20.01 4.43 -6.23
CA GLU A 282 -19.70 3.32 -7.14
C GLU A 282 -20.30 3.53 -8.54
N GLU A 283 -19.43 3.42 -9.55
CA GLU A 283 -19.79 3.16 -10.93
C GLU A 283 -19.43 1.72 -11.28
N LYS A 284 -20.41 0.84 -11.09
CA LYS A 284 -20.26 -0.60 -11.27
C LYS A 284 -19.87 -0.95 -12.72
N ASP A 285 -18.99 -1.94 -12.85
CA ASP A 285 -18.52 -2.51 -14.13
C ASP A 285 -17.80 -1.49 -15.03
N TYR A 286 -17.50 -0.28 -14.52
CA TYR A 286 -16.90 0.80 -15.32
C TYR A 286 -15.58 0.38 -15.96
N GLU A 287 -14.72 -0.35 -15.25
CA GLU A 287 -13.42 -0.77 -15.78
C GLU A 287 -13.58 -1.80 -16.90
N TYR A 288 -14.56 -2.71 -16.79
CA TYR A 288 -14.89 -3.65 -17.86
C TYR A 288 -15.50 -2.94 -19.08
N ASP A 289 -16.28 -1.88 -18.84
CA ASP A 289 -16.91 -1.07 -19.89
C ASP A 289 -15.99 0.00 -20.49
N LEU A 290 -14.78 0.21 -19.96
CA LEU A 290 -13.89 1.31 -20.38
C LEU A 290 -13.60 1.27 -21.88
N TYR A 291 -13.31 0.10 -22.45
CA TYR A 291 -13.06 -0.04 -23.88
C TYR A 291 -14.27 0.37 -24.71
N LYS A 292 -15.45 -0.15 -24.36
CA LYS A 292 -16.73 0.17 -25.02
C LYS A 292 -17.02 1.68 -24.94
N ARG A 293 -16.84 2.28 -23.76
CA ARG A 293 -17.01 3.73 -23.55
C ARG A 293 -16.04 4.53 -24.40
N ALA A 294 -14.77 4.17 -24.40
CA ALA A 294 -13.75 4.86 -25.17
C ALA A 294 -14.02 4.80 -26.67
N THR A 295 -14.39 3.63 -27.21
CA THR A 295 -14.75 3.50 -28.64
C THR A 295 -15.98 4.31 -29.03
N ALA A 296 -16.99 4.36 -28.17
CA ALA A 296 -18.22 5.09 -28.44
C ALA A 296 -18.06 6.61 -28.33
N LEU A 297 -17.35 7.08 -27.29
CA LEU A 297 -17.22 8.51 -26.97
C LEU A 297 -16.08 9.18 -27.72
N TYR A 298 -15.02 8.43 -28.06
CA TYR A 298 -13.81 8.94 -28.70
C TYR A 298 -13.48 8.14 -29.97
N SER A 299 -14.44 8.03 -30.88
CA SER A 299 -14.33 7.16 -32.07
C SER A 299 -13.17 7.50 -33.01
N SER A 300 -12.66 8.74 -32.97
CA SER A 300 -11.48 9.17 -33.75
C SER A 300 -10.16 8.61 -33.20
N CYS A 301 -10.07 8.42 -31.88
CA CYS A 301 -8.92 7.81 -31.21
C CYS A 301 -9.35 7.16 -29.89
N PRO A 302 -9.86 5.91 -29.93
CA PRO A 302 -10.33 5.23 -28.72
C PRO A 302 -9.23 4.98 -27.69
N SER A 303 -7.96 4.86 -28.09
CA SER A 303 -6.84 4.69 -27.14
C SER A 303 -6.65 5.94 -26.27
N ASP A 304 -6.64 7.13 -26.88
CA ASP A 304 -6.52 8.39 -26.15
C ASP A 304 -7.76 8.63 -25.27
N GLY A 305 -8.94 8.29 -25.79
CA GLY A 305 -10.19 8.31 -25.01
C GLY A 305 -10.18 7.37 -23.81
N TYR A 306 -9.60 6.17 -23.96
CA TYR A 306 -9.46 5.20 -22.87
C TYR A 306 -8.57 5.79 -21.75
N GLU A 307 -7.45 6.41 -22.11
CA GLU A 307 -6.56 7.05 -21.15
C GLU A 307 -7.22 8.26 -20.46
N LEU A 308 -7.98 9.09 -21.20
CA LEU A 308 -8.77 10.17 -20.60
C LEU A 308 -9.79 9.63 -19.58
N LEU A 309 -10.53 8.58 -19.92
CA LEU A 309 -11.56 8.00 -19.05
C LEU A 309 -10.98 7.28 -17.82
N ARG A 310 -9.74 6.79 -17.91
CA ARG A 310 -9.06 6.05 -16.84
C ARG A 310 -8.18 6.92 -15.95
N PHE A 311 -7.42 7.83 -16.55
CA PHE A 311 -6.38 8.62 -15.88
C PHE A 311 -6.71 10.12 -15.82
N GLY A 312 -7.74 10.57 -16.54
CA GLY A 312 -8.08 11.99 -16.69
C GLY A 312 -7.13 12.77 -17.60
N ARG A 313 -6.17 12.09 -18.23
CA ARG A 313 -5.21 12.65 -19.19
C ARG A 313 -4.69 11.57 -20.12
N ILE A 314 -4.19 11.97 -21.28
CA ILE A 314 -3.51 11.08 -22.23
C ILE A 314 -2.05 10.94 -21.77
N LEU A 315 -1.66 9.74 -21.40
CA LEU A 315 -0.29 9.38 -21.02
C LEU A 315 0.54 9.02 -22.24
N SER A 316 -0.07 8.50 -23.31
CA SER A 316 0.65 8.14 -24.53
C SER A 316 1.52 9.30 -25.04
N PRO A 317 2.81 9.05 -25.38
CA PRO A 317 3.68 10.07 -25.96
C PRO A 317 3.25 10.44 -27.39
N SER A 318 2.41 9.62 -28.04
CA SER A 318 1.89 9.85 -29.39
C SER A 318 0.41 10.22 -29.34
N GLN A 319 0.08 11.34 -28.69
CA GLN A 319 -1.29 11.84 -28.62
C GLN A 319 -1.77 12.25 -30.01
N THR A 320 -2.94 11.78 -30.40
CA THR A 320 -3.55 12.10 -31.71
C THR A 320 -4.92 12.74 -31.58
N LEU A 321 -5.56 12.62 -30.41
CA LEU A 321 -6.80 13.30 -30.10
C LEU A 321 -6.59 14.79 -29.84
N ALA A 322 -7.15 15.62 -30.72
CA ALA A 322 -7.12 17.08 -30.63
C ALA A 322 -7.76 17.58 -29.32
N ALA A 323 -7.27 18.70 -28.77
CA ALA A 323 -7.64 19.17 -27.42
C ALA A 323 -9.14 19.48 -27.28
N ASP A 324 -9.77 20.03 -28.31
CA ASP A 324 -11.21 20.31 -28.40
C ASP A 324 -12.07 19.04 -28.50
N ALA A 325 -11.49 17.93 -28.96
CA ALA A 325 -12.14 16.62 -29.04
C ALA A 325 -11.99 15.76 -27.76
N ARG A 326 -11.42 16.31 -26.68
CA ARG A 326 -11.21 15.59 -25.41
C ARG A 326 -12.41 15.66 -24.45
N ALA A 327 -13.37 16.54 -24.73
CA ALA A 327 -14.59 16.68 -23.94
C ALA A 327 -15.58 15.55 -24.23
N THR A 328 -16.32 15.12 -23.20
CA THR A 328 -17.50 14.25 -23.31
C THR A 328 -18.77 15.02 -22.99
#